data_AF-A0A8J6M549-F1
#
_entry.id   AF-A0A8J6M549-F1
#
_cell.length_a   1.000
_cell.length_b   1.000
_cell.length_c   1.000
_cell.angle_alpha   90.00
_cell.angle_beta   90.00
_cell.angle_gamma   90.00
#
_symmetry.space_group_name_H-M   'P 1'
#
loop_
_entity.id
_entity.type
_entity.pdbx_description
1 polymer ?
#
loop_
_entity_poly.entity_id
_entity_poly.type
_entity_poly.pdbx_seq_one_letter_code
_entity_poly.pdbx_strand_id
1 'polypeptide(L)'
;MDNIALLILGVFISFLGIVNIMGNISTIHSYNRRRVKEEDVPKYGRAVGTGTLIIGASLIAAFVTAFWSEKAMSFIVIPALVIGLGFILYAQFKYNKGIF
;
A
#
# COMPACT_ATOMS: atom_id res chain seq x y z
N MET A 1 -3.89 24.86 -2.55
CA MET A 1 -2.75 24.11 -1.95
C MET A 1 -3.16 22.66 -1.67
N ASP A 2 -4.12 22.13 -2.43
CA ASP A 2 -4.98 21.04 -1.94
C ASP A 2 -4.58 19.65 -2.45
N ASN A 3 -3.77 19.59 -3.51
CA ASN A 3 -3.30 18.31 -4.09
C ASN A 3 -1.84 17.99 -3.73
N ILE A 4 -1.06 18.95 -3.20
CA ILE A 4 0.33 18.71 -2.78
C ILE A 4 0.40 17.62 -1.68
N ALA A 5 -0.60 17.58 -0.81
CA ALA A 5 -0.74 16.53 0.20
C ALA A 5 -0.82 15.12 -0.43
N LEU A 6 -1.52 14.96 -1.57
CA LEU A 6 -1.61 13.69 -2.29
C LEU A 6 -0.24 13.23 -2.80
N LEU A 7 0.57 14.17 -3.31
CA LEU A 7 1.92 13.87 -3.78
C LEU A 7 2.82 13.45 -2.62
N ILE A 8 2.85 14.23 -1.53
CA ILE A 8 3.68 13.94 -0.36
C ILE A 8 3.29 12.57 0.23
N LEU A 9 1.99 12.35 0.44
CA LEU A 9 1.48 11.10 0.98
C LEU A 9 1.75 9.93 0.02
N GLY A 10 1.54 10.12 -1.27
CA GLY A 10 1.78 9.12 -2.31
C GLY A 10 3.25 8.68 -2.34
N VAL A 11 4.19 9.62 -2.34
CA VAL A 11 5.64 9.33 -2.29
C VAL A 11 6.01 8.60 -1.01
N PHE A 12 5.51 9.05 0.14
CA PHE A 12 5.78 8.41 1.42
C PHE A 12 5.25 6.96 1.48
N ILE A 13 4.00 6.74 1.06
CA ILE A 13 3.38 5.41 1.03
C ILE A 13 4.10 4.50 0.02
N SER A 14 4.45 4.99 -1.16
CA SER A 14 5.22 4.23 -2.15
C SER A 14 6.59 3.82 -1.60
N PHE A 15 7.28 4.71 -0.88
CA PHE A 15 8.53 4.38 -0.21
C PHE A 15 8.35 3.25 0.81
N LEU A 16 7.34 3.32 1.68
CA LEU A 16 7.02 2.23 2.63
C LEU A 16 6.70 0.92 1.91
N GLY A 17 5.95 0.99 0.80
CA GLY A 17 5.66 -0.17 -0.06
C GLY A 17 6.93 -0.85 -0.57
N ILE A 18 7.87 -0.07 -1.10
CA ILE A 18 9.16 -0.56 -1.61
C ILE A 18 9.98 -1.20 -0.48
N VAL A 19 10.11 -0.53 0.67
CA VAL A 19 10.83 -1.07 1.85
C VAL A 19 10.25 -2.43 2.28
N ASN A 20 8.92 -2.56 2.28
CA ASN A 20 8.25 -3.83 2.60
C ASN A 20 8.48 -4.91 1.53
N ILE A 21 8.48 -4.55 0.23
CA ILE A 21 8.79 -5.47 -0.88
C ILE A 21 10.22 -6.02 -0.78
N MET A 22 11.16 -5.20 -0.32
CA MET A 22 12.55 -5.61 -0.04
C MET A 22 12.68 -6.55 1.17
N GLY A 23 11.57 -6.87 1.85
CA GLY A 23 11.53 -7.80 2.99
C GLY A 23 11.67 -7.13 4.35
N ASN A 24 11.81 -5.80 4.41
CA ASN A 24 11.89 -5.09 5.66
C ASN A 24 10.49 -4.77 6.20
N ILE A 25 9.92 -5.73 6.94
CA ILE A 25 8.59 -5.60 7.56
C ILE A 25 8.59 -4.82 8.87
N SER A 26 9.67 -4.09 9.22
CA SER A 26 9.73 -3.26 10.43
C SER A 26 8.83 -2.03 10.37
N THR A 27 8.48 -1.59 9.17
CA THR A 27 7.53 -0.49 8.95
C THR A 27 6.07 -0.93 9.13
N ILE A 28 5.82 -2.24 9.15
CA ILE A 28 4.48 -2.80 9.43
C ILE A 28 4.33 -2.89 10.94
N HIS A 29 3.17 -2.42 11.43
CA HIS A 29 2.83 -2.49 12.85
C HIS A 29 3.02 -3.90 13.43
N SER A 30 3.54 -3.97 14.65
CA SER A 30 3.91 -5.22 15.32
C SER A 30 2.77 -6.24 15.40
N TYR A 31 1.54 -5.79 15.65
CA TYR A 31 0.37 -6.66 15.71
C TYR A 31 0.15 -7.38 14.37
N ASN A 32 0.12 -6.65 13.25
CA ASN A 32 -0.08 -7.19 11.88
C ASN A 32 0.97 -8.21 11.42
N ARG A 33 2.10 -8.34 12.11
CA ARG A 33 3.18 -9.28 11.76
C ARG A 33 3.46 -10.31 12.86
N ARG A 34 2.70 -10.32 13.96
CA ARG A 34 3.01 -11.11 15.16
C ARG A 34 2.94 -12.62 14.93
N ARG A 35 2.08 -13.08 14.00
CA ARG A 35 1.86 -14.51 13.69
C ARG A 35 2.52 -14.94 12.39
N VAL A 36 3.24 -14.03 11.73
CA VAL A 36 3.96 -14.31 10.49
C VAL A 36 5.19 -15.15 10.84
N LYS A 37 5.30 -16.33 10.23
CA LYS A 37 6.49 -17.17 10.38
C LYS A 37 7.70 -16.52 9.73
N GLU A 38 8.88 -16.72 10.29
CA GLU A 38 10.13 -16.14 9.78
C GLU A 38 10.39 -16.50 8.31
N GLU A 39 10.12 -17.75 7.92
CA GLU A 39 10.19 -18.24 6.54
C GLU A 39 9.28 -17.52 5.54
N ASP A 40 8.17 -16.95 6.03
CA ASP A 40 7.16 -16.27 5.22
C ASP A 40 7.36 -14.75 5.21
N VAL A 41 8.26 -14.20 6.03
CA VAL A 41 8.51 -12.74 6.12
C VAL A 41 8.76 -12.10 4.75
N PRO A 42 9.61 -12.63 3.86
CA PRO A 42 9.82 -12.03 2.54
C PRO A 42 8.55 -12.04 1.67
N LYS A 43 7.75 -13.11 1.74
CA LYS A 43 6.52 -13.25 0.94
C LYS A 43 5.40 -12.35 1.47
N TYR A 44 5.29 -12.26 2.80
CA TYR A 44 4.37 -11.37 3.49
C TYR A 44 4.71 -9.90 3.19
N GLY A 45 5.98 -9.51 3.35
CA GLY A 45 6.46 -8.17 3.05
C GLY A 45 6.22 -7.77 1.60
N ARG A 46 6.48 -8.67 0.64
CA ARG A 46 6.12 -8.47 -0.77
C ARG A 46 4.62 -8.24 -0.96
N ALA A 47 3.76 -9.09 -0.40
CA ALA A 47 2.31 -8.95 -0.61
C ALA A 47 1.75 -7.66 0.00
N VAL A 48 2.10 -7.35 1.26
CA VAL A 48 1.69 -6.09 1.91
C VAL A 48 2.30 -4.90 1.17
N GLY A 49 3.59 -4.95 0.87
CA GLY A 49 4.31 -3.87 0.20
C GLY A 49 3.81 -3.59 -1.22
N THR A 50 3.44 -4.62 -1.99
CA THR A 50 2.79 -4.45 -3.30
C THR A 50 1.44 -3.73 -3.15
N GLY A 51 0.60 -4.13 -2.20
CA GLY A 51 -0.66 -3.45 -1.95
C GLY A 51 -0.47 -1.97 -1.55
N THR A 52 0.48 -1.70 -0.65
CA THR A 52 0.86 -0.36 -0.24
C THR A 52 1.40 0.47 -1.42
N LEU A 53 2.25 -0.10 -2.27
CA LEU A 53 2.81 0.58 -3.43
C LEU A 53 1.75 0.92 -4.49
N ILE A 54 0.78 0.03 -4.73
CA ILE A 54 -0.35 0.31 -5.62
C ILE A 54 -1.13 1.54 -5.14
N ILE A 55 -1.41 1.61 -3.83
CA ILE A 55 -2.09 2.75 -3.22
C ILE A 55 -1.24 4.02 -3.37
N GLY A 56 0.04 3.98 -2.99
CA GLY A 56 0.94 5.13 -3.08
C GLY A 56 1.10 5.67 -4.51
N ALA A 57 1.31 4.77 -5.48
CA ALA A 57 1.43 5.12 -6.89
C ALA A 57 0.13 5.73 -7.44
N SER A 58 -1.02 5.22 -7.01
CA SER A 58 -2.32 5.79 -7.41
C SER A 58 -2.54 7.20 -6.88
N LEU A 59 -2.00 7.54 -5.69
CA LEU A 59 -2.08 8.90 -5.14
C LEU A 59 -1.17 9.88 -5.90
N ILE A 60 0.00 9.41 -6.36
CA ILE A 60 0.87 10.21 -7.24
C ILE A 60 0.18 10.43 -8.59
N ALA A 61 -0.42 9.39 -9.17
CA ALA A 61 -1.20 9.52 -10.39
C ALA A 61 -2.41 10.44 -10.20
N ALA A 62 -3.10 10.35 -9.06
CA ALA A 62 -4.21 11.22 -8.67
C ALA A 62 -3.80 12.69 -8.67
N PHE A 63 -2.65 13.02 -8.05
CA PHE A 63 -2.07 14.36 -8.07
C PHE A 63 -1.90 14.89 -9.50
N VAL A 64 -1.36 14.08 -10.41
CA VAL A 64 -1.20 14.46 -11.83
C VAL A 64 -2.57 14.65 -12.48
N THR A 65 -3.50 13.72 -12.33
CA THR A 65 -4.82 13.82 -12.97
C THR A 65 -5.70 14.93 -12.42
N ALA A 66 -5.44 15.40 -11.19
CA ALA A 66 -6.17 16.50 -10.57
C ALA A 66 -6.00 17.83 -11.33
N PHE A 67 -4.98 17.98 -12.18
CA PHE A 67 -4.83 19.14 -13.07
C PHE A 67 -5.83 19.15 -14.24
N TRP A 68 -6.49 18.02 -14.55
CA TRP A 68 -7.43 17.90 -15.65
C TRP A 68 -8.87 17.60 -15.20
N SER A 69 -9.07 16.65 -14.28
CA SER A 69 -10.42 16.22 -13.89
C SER A 69 -10.43 15.48 -12.55
N GLU A 70 -11.17 16.03 -11.58
CA GLU A 70 -11.43 15.36 -10.31
C GLU A 70 -12.20 14.04 -10.47
N LYS A 71 -13.08 13.94 -11.47
CA LYS A 71 -13.77 12.68 -11.76
C LYS A 71 -12.78 11.61 -12.20
N ALA A 72 -11.85 11.96 -13.11
CA ALA A 72 -10.83 11.03 -13.58
C ALA A 72 -9.92 10.56 -12.42
N MET A 73 -9.57 11.48 -11.52
CA MET A 73 -8.84 11.16 -10.29
C MET A 73 -9.55 10.08 -9.45
N SER A 74 -10.85 10.23 -9.19
CA SER A 74 -11.61 9.24 -8.41
C SER A 74 -11.66 7.87 -9.08
N PHE A 75 -11.75 7.82 -10.42
CA PHE A 75 -11.69 6.57 -11.18
C PHE A 75 -10.33 5.85 -11.12
N ILE A 76 -9.26 6.53 -10.69
CA ILE A 76 -7.94 5.92 -10.48
C ILE A 76 -7.80 5.45 -9.02
N VAL A 77 -8.12 6.33 -8.07
CA VAL A 77 -7.87 6.07 -6.64
C VAL A 77 -8.76 4.95 -6.11
N ILE A 78 -10.05 4.94 -6.46
CA ILE A 78 -11.00 3.97 -5.90
C ILE A 78 -10.62 2.52 -6.28
N PRO A 79 -10.41 2.18 -7.57
CA PRO A 79 -9.99 0.83 -7.94
C PRO A 79 -8.64 0.45 -7.35
N ALA A 80 -7.66 1.37 -7.33
CA ALA A 80 -6.35 1.11 -6.76
C ALA A 80 -6.41 0.83 -5.26
N LEU A 81 -7.26 1.56 -4.51
CA LEU A 81 -7.52 1.27 -3.10
C LEU A 81 -8.11 -0.12 -2.90
N VAL A 82 -9.11 -0.52 -3.69
CA VAL A 82 -9.72 -1.85 -3.60
C VAL A 82 -8.69 -2.95 -3.86
N ILE A 83 -7.89 -2.81 -4.93
CA ILE A 83 -6.85 -3.79 -5.29
C ILE A 83 -5.76 -3.81 -4.22
N GLY A 84 -5.26 -2.65 -3.80
CA GLY A 84 -4.19 -2.53 -2.81
C GLY A 84 -4.58 -3.11 -1.45
N LEU A 85 -5.80 -2.80 -0.98
CA LEU A 85 -6.36 -3.40 0.23
C LEU A 85 -6.58 -4.91 0.07
N GLY A 86 -6.98 -5.38 -1.12
CA GLY A 86 -7.08 -6.80 -1.43
C GLY A 86 -5.75 -7.54 -1.23
N PHE A 87 -4.64 -6.99 -1.72
CA PHE A 87 -3.29 -7.53 -1.49
C PHE A 87 -2.92 -7.58 0.00
N ILE A 88 -3.18 -6.49 0.72
CA ILE A 88 -2.88 -6.38 2.16
C ILE A 88 -3.71 -7.41 2.94
N LEU A 89 -5.02 -7.49 2.71
CA LEU A 89 -5.91 -8.45 3.36
C LEU A 89 -5.53 -9.89 3.04
N TYR A 90 -5.21 -10.19 1.78
CA TYR A 90 -4.69 -11.49 1.38
C TYR A 90 -3.44 -11.85 2.19
N ALA A 91 -2.49 -10.93 2.33
CA ALA A 91 -1.29 -11.16 3.12
C ALA A 91 -1.60 -11.37 4.60
N GLN A 92 -2.51 -10.58 5.18
CA GLN A 92 -2.96 -10.71 6.56
C GLN A 92 -3.59 -12.09 6.82
N PHE A 93 -4.58 -12.51 6.03
CA PHE A 93 -5.23 -13.80 6.22
C PHE A 93 -4.29 -14.98 5.97
N LYS A 94 -3.46 -14.90 4.92
CA LYS A 94 -2.57 -16.00 4.55
C LYS A 94 -1.45 -16.20 5.56
N TYR A 95 -0.76 -15.12 5.95
CA TYR A 95 0.49 -15.20 6.72
C TYR A 95 0.31 -14.82 8.19
N ASN A 96 -0.52 -13.82 8.53
CA ASN A 96 -0.76 -13.39 9.92
C ASN A 96 -1.97 -14.09 10.57
N LYS A 97 -2.74 -14.91 9.83
CA LYS A 97 -3.88 -15.70 10.34
C LYS A 97 -4.97 -14.85 10.99
N GLY A 98 -5.19 -13.64 10.49
CA GLY A 98 -6.16 -12.68 11.00
C GLY A 98 -5.94 -11.32 10.37
N ILE A 99 -6.85 -10.37 10.64
CA ILE A 99 -6.72 -8.98 10.18
C ILE A 99 -5.66 -8.22 11.01
N PHE A 100 -5.42 -8.67 12.26
CA PHE A 100 -4.46 -8.15 13.22
C PHE A 100 -3.69 -9.27 13.94
#